data_AF-A0A955CD55-F1
#
_entry.id   AF-A0A955CD55-F1
#
_cell.length_a   1.000
_cell.length_b   1.000
_cell.length_c   1.000
_cell.angle_alpha   90.00
_cell.angle_beta   90.00
_cell.angle_gamma   90.00
#
_symmetry.space_group_name_H-M   'P 1'
#
loop_
_entity.id
_entity.type
_entity.pdbx_description
1 polymer ?
#
loop_
_entity_poly.entity_id
_entity_poly.type
_entity_poly.pdbx_seq_one_letter_code
_entity_poly.pdbx_strand_id
1 'polypeptide(L)'
;MPRQYRRTNLGTQNVKAPFSPPETWHEPTDRDSYRVIVQAPGAGYRHVVTPDEIRQRLAEVPQRFLRELEVVQLSRITRKKQSFPCYGMQWGAALYLYPVEETLEEYFYTPPRPLVVSEAKMYGGRWDEPSPGVWRLTWTEDTIRDFYLNNILIHELGHLVD
;
A
#
# COMPACT_ATOMS: atom_id res chain seq x y z
N MET A 1 24.48 38.38 10.33
CA MET A 1 24.36 37.72 9.01
C MET A 1 23.36 36.56 9.10
N PRO A 2 22.07 36.76 8.79
CA PRO A 2 21.09 35.68 8.72
C PRO A 2 20.90 35.20 7.28
N ARG A 3 21.00 33.89 7.07
CA ARG A 3 20.91 33.18 5.79
C ARG A 3 19.44 33.08 5.38
N GLN A 4 19.03 33.82 4.34
CA GLN A 4 17.67 33.80 3.78
C GLN A 4 17.35 32.43 3.16
N TYR A 5 16.34 31.75 3.69
CA TYR A 5 15.69 30.63 3.02
C TYR A 5 14.80 31.18 1.89
N ARG A 6 15.13 30.80 0.65
CA ARG A 6 14.33 31.11 -0.54
C ARG A 6 13.03 30.32 -0.48
N ARG A 7 11.92 30.98 -0.14
CA ARG A 7 10.56 30.45 -0.32
C ARG A 7 10.24 30.46 -1.82
N THR A 8 10.22 29.28 -2.44
CA THR A 8 9.62 29.08 -3.76
C THR A 8 8.11 29.09 -3.60
N ASN A 9 7.47 30.15 -4.09
CA ASN A 9 6.03 30.22 -4.31
C ASN A 9 5.59 29.08 -5.24
N LEU A 10 4.83 28.13 -4.73
CA LEU A 10 4.07 27.18 -5.53
C LEU A 10 2.58 27.42 -5.31
N GLY A 11 1.96 27.98 -6.34
CA GLY A 11 0.56 27.84 -6.75
C GLY A 11 -0.49 27.75 -5.64
N THR A 12 -1.16 28.87 -5.40
CA THR A 12 -2.57 28.88 -4.98
C THR A 12 -3.42 28.09 -5.98
N GLN A 13 -3.82 26.87 -5.64
CA GLN A 13 -5.01 26.22 -6.20
C GLN A 13 -5.87 25.62 -5.08
N ASN A 14 -7.03 26.27 -4.93
CA ASN A 14 -8.26 25.92 -4.25
C ASN A 14 -8.28 24.71 -3.31
N VAL A 15 -8.29 25.05 -2.02
CA VAL A 15 -8.84 24.28 -0.91
C VAL A 15 -10.36 24.15 -1.11
N LYS A 16 -10.84 22.98 -1.55
CA LYS A 16 -12.20 22.37 -1.41
C LYS A 16 -12.59 21.58 -2.66
N ALA A 17 -12.05 20.38 -2.79
CA ALA A 17 -12.71 19.31 -3.54
C ALA A 17 -12.90 18.12 -2.56
N PRO A 18 -14.06 17.43 -2.60
CA PRO A 18 -14.26 16.23 -1.79
C PRO A 18 -13.17 15.21 -2.13
N PHE A 19 -12.71 14.48 -1.10
CA PHE A 19 -11.70 13.43 -1.20
C PHE A 19 -12.12 12.42 -2.28
N SER A 20 -11.61 12.59 -3.50
CA SER A 20 -11.65 11.54 -4.52
C SER A 20 -10.33 10.79 -4.36
N PRO A 21 -10.35 9.51 -3.97
CA PRO A 21 -9.17 8.67 -4.07
C PRO A 21 -8.61 8.82 -5.49
N PRO A 22 -7.29 8.94 -5.67
CA PRO A 22 -6.69 9.04 -6.99
C PRO A 22 -6.87 7.78 -7.84
N GLU A 23 -7.43 6.73 -7.23
CA GLU A 23 -7.70 5.44 -7.86
C GLU A 23 -8.88 5.53 -8.83
N THR A 24 -8.80 4.71 -9.87
CA THR A 24 -9.94 4.49 -10.77
C THR A 24 -11.01 3.75 -10.00
N TRP A 25 -12.14 4.41 -9.76
CA TRP A 25 -13.33 3.76 -9.22
C TRP A 25 -13.77 2.65 -10.18
N HIS A 26 -13.90 1.43 -9.66
CA HIS A 26 -14.50 0.32 -10.37
C HIS A 26 -15.95 0.25 -9.90
N GLU A 27 -16.90 0.62 -10.77
CA GLU A 27 -18.32 0.45 -10.47
C GLU A 27 -18.60 -1.03 -10.20
N PRO A 28 -19.31 -1.36 -9.10
CA PRO A 28 -19.71 -2.73 -8.82
C PRO A 28 -20.51 -3.31 -9.98
N THR A 29 -20.20 -4.53 -10.31
CA THR A 29 -20.84 -5.35 -11.33
C THR A 29 -21.25 -6.67 -10.69
N ASP A 30 -22.39 -7.25 -11.08
CA ASP A 30 -22.81 -8.57 -10.60
C ASP A 30 -21.94 -9.71 -11.19
N ARG A 31 -20.61 -9.57 -11.16
CA ARG A 31 -19.66 -10.56 -11.67
C ARG A 31 -19.51 -11.70 -10.68
N ASP A 32 -19.54 -12.92 -11.21
CA ASP A 32 -19.32 -14.14 -10.44
C ASP A 32 -17.86 -14.35 -9.99
N SER A 33 -16.92 -13.54 -10.49
CA SER A 33 -15.50 -13.69 -10.16
C SER A 33 -14.73 -12.37 -10.25
N TYR A 34 -13.70 -12.25 -9.40
CA TYR A 34 -12.80 -11.11 -9.41
C TYR A 34 -11.79 -11.19 -10.57
N ARG A 35 -11.27 -10.02 -10.97
CA ARG A 35 -10.13 -9.90 -11.87
C ARG A 35 -8.97 -9.21 -11.17
N VAL A 36 -7.75 -9.48 -11.65
CA VAL A 36 -6.55 -8.77 -11.21
C VAL A 36 -6.14 -7.76 -12.29
N ILE A 37 -6.02 -6.49 -11.92
CA ILE A 37 -5.56 -5.40 -12.78
C ILE A 37 -4.16 -5.00 -12.33
N VAL A 38 -3.26 -4.78 -13.30
CA VAL A 38 -1.89 -4.34 -13.02
C VAL A 38 -1.62 -3.00 -13.67
N GLN A 39 -1.26 -2.02 -12.86
CA GLN A 39 -0.70 -0.75 -13.31
C GLN A 39 0.82 -0.76 -13.12
N ALA A 40 1.53 0.01 -13.94
CA ALA A 40 2.95 0.25 -13.71
C ALA A 40 3.14 0.93 -12.34
N PRO A 41 4.07 0.44 -11.48
CA PRO A 41 4.23 0.93 -10.11
C PRO A 41 4.66 2.40 -10.04
N GLY A 42 5.39 2.88 -11.05
CA GLY A 42 6.01 4.21 -11.09
C GLY A 42 7.53 4.11 -10.94
N ALA A 43 8.24 5.17 -11.32
CA ALA A 43 9.71 5.17 -11.24
C ALA A 43 10.19 5.15 -9.79
N GLY A 44 11.12 4.25 -9.47
CA GLY A 44 11.65 4.03 -8.11
C GLY A 44 10.76 3.16 -7.22
N TYR A 45 9.71 2.54 -7.78
CA TYR A 45 8.78 1.69 -7.06
C TYR A 45 8.58 0.36 -7.77
N ARG A 46 8.28 -0.68 -6.98
CA ARG A 46 7.99 -2.02 -7.50
C ARG A 46 6.79 -2.66 -6.82
N HIS A 47 6.08 -3.48 -7.60
CA HIS A 47 5.18 -4.47 -7.03
C HIS A 47 6.00 -5.62 -6.47
N VAL A 48 5.67 -6.04 -5.24
CA VAL A 48 6.36 -7.12 -4.53
C VAL A 48 5.65 -8.46 -4.65
N VAL A 49 4.43 -8.43 -5.20
CA VAL A 49 3.60 -9.59 -5.50
C VAL A 49 3.11 -9.51 -6.94
N THR A 50 2.82 -10.67 -7.50
CA THR A 50 2.29 -10.85 -8.86
C THR A 50 0.81 -11.21 -8.83
N PRO A 51 0.10 -11.04 -9.96
CA PRO A 51 -1.28 -11.51 -10.08
C PRO A 51 -1.48 -12.99 -9.76
N ASP A 52 -0.51 -13.84 -10.10
CA ASP A 52 -0.63 -15.28 -9.88
C ASP A 52 -0.44 -15.65 -8.42
N GLU A 53 0.50 -15.02 -7.70
CA GLU A 53 0.65 -15.17 -6.26
C GLU A 53 -0.61 -14.71 -5.51
N ILE A 54 -1.21 -13.59 -5.92
CA ILE A 54 -2.49 -13.11 -5.38
C ILE A 54 -3.58 -14.16 -5.59
N ARG A 55 -3.72 -14.68 -6.82
CA ARG A 55 -4.75 -15.69 -7.13
C ARG A 55 -4.55 -16.96 -6.33
N GLN A 56 -3.31 -17.44 -6.23
CA GLN A 56 -2.96 -18.62 -5.47
C GLN A 56 -3.33 -18.42 -4.00
N ARG A 57 -2.98 -17.27 -3.42
CA ARG A 57 -3.33 -16.98 -2.03
C ARG A 57 -4.84 -16.87 -1.81
N LEU A 58 -5.56 -16.20 -2.71
CA LEU A 58 -7.01 -16.10 -2.64
C LEU A 58 -7.73 -17.44 -2.89
N ALA A 59 -7.12 -18.39 -3.59
CA ALA A 59 -7.69 -19.73 -3.72
C ALA A 59 -7.73 -20.50 -2.38
N GLU A 60 -6.87 -20.14 -1.42
CA GLU A 60 -6.79 -20.78 -0.11
C GLU A 60 -7.77 -20.19 0.91
N VAL A 61 -8.27 -18.97 0.70
CA VAL A 61 -9.32 -18.41 1.57
C VAL A 61 -10.68 -19.05 1.25
N PRO A 62 -11.59 -19.12 2.25
CA PRO A 62 -12.93 -19.62 2.00
C PRO A 62 -13.63 -18.82 0.90
N GLN A 63 -14.02 -19.49 -0.19
CA GLN A 63 -14.52 -18.83 -1.41
C GLN A 63 -15.75 -17.95 -1.18
N ARG A 64 -16.51 -18.18 -0.10
CA ARG A 64 -17.61 -17.29 0.32
C ARG A 64 -17.15 -15.86 0.61
N PHE A 65 -15.91 -15.65 1.04
CA PHE A 65 -15.33 -14.34 1.34
C PHE A 65 -14.97 -13.56 0.07
N LEU A 66 -14.91 -14.22 -1.09
CA LEU A 66 -14.59 -13.59 -2.37
C LEU A 66 -15.85 -13.19 -3.15
N ARG A 67 -17.05 -13.44 -2.62
CA ARG A 67 -18.31 -13.22 -3.35
C ARG A 67 -18.53 -11.77 -3.75
N GLU A 68 -18.14 -10.85 -2.88
CA GLU A 68 -18.27 -9.41 -3.09
C GLU A 68 -17.00 -8.79 -3.67
N LEU A 69 -15.98 -9.62 -3.92
CA LEU A 69 -14.72 -9.17 -4.50
C LEU A 69 -14.84 -9.18 -6.02
N GLU A 70 -14.62 -8.03 -6.64
CA GLU A 70 -14.65 -7.89 -8.09
C GLU A 70 -13.29 -7.53 -8.69
N VAL A 71 -12.47 -6.76 -7.95
CA VAL A 71 -11.18 -6.28 -8.45
C VAL A 71 -10.12 -6.38 -7.38
N VAL A 72 -8.96 -6.93 -7.75
CA VAL A 72 -7.69 -6.69 -7.04
C VAL A 72 -6.79 -5.89 -7.97
N GLN A 73 -6.34 -4.72 -7.54
CA GLN A 73 -5.52 -3.83 -8.36
C GLN A 73 -4.14 -3.66 -7.76
N LEU A 74 -3.11 -4.08 -8.50
CA LEU A 74 -1.74 -3.64 -8.30
C LEU A 74 -1.62 -2.20 -8.82
N SER A 75 -1.68 -1.24 -7.90
CA SER A 75 -1.90 0.18 -8.19
C SER A 75 -0.61 0.95 -8.39
N ARG A 76 -0.66 2.09 -9.06
CA ARG A 76 0.52 2.97 -9.17
C ARG A 76 0.72 3.75 -7.87
N ILE A 77 1.97 4.05 -7.49
CA ILE A 77 2.22 4.98 -6.40
C ILE A 77 1.65 6.37 -6.71
N THR A 78 1.04 7.02 -5.71
CA THR A 78 0.56 8.40 -5.82
C THR A 78 1.27 9.31 -4.83
N ARG A 79 1.44 10.59 -5.19
CA ARG A 79 2.12 11.60 -4.32
C ARG A 79 1.54 11.68 -2.91
N LYS A 80 0.25 11.37 -2.73
CA LYS A 80 -0.45 11.40 -1.44
C LYS A 80 -0.09 10.20 -0.55
N LYS A 81 0.23 9.05 -1.15
CA LYS A 81 0.63 7.82 -0.45
C LYS A 81 2.11 7.80 -0.09
N GLN A 82 2.93 8.69 -0.67
CA GLN A 82 4.34 8.88 -0.26
C GLN A 82 4.49 9.44 1.17
N SER A 83 3.42 10.00 1.74
CA SER A 83 3.47 10.63 3.06
C SER A 83 2.90 9.77 4.20
N PHE A 84 2.34 8.59 3.91
CA PHE A 84 1.73 7.71 4.90
C PHE A 84 1.96 6.24 4.53
N PRO A 85 2.40 5.36 5.47
CA PRO A 85 2.53 3.94 5.21
C PRO A 85 1.15 3.36 4.95
N CYS A 86 0.84 3.10 3.68
CA CYS A 86 -0.42 2.55 3.24
C CYS A 86 -0.12 1.62 2.07
N TYR A 87 -0.03 0.33 2.39
CA TYR A 87 0.30 -0.74 1.46
C TYR A 87 -0.93 -1.33 0.78
N GLY A 88 -2.09 -1.21 1.43
CA GLY A 88 -3.39 -1.68 0.97
C GLY A 88 -4.47 -0.63 1.14
N MET A 89 -5.57 -0.79 0.41
CA MET A 89 -6.81 -0.08 0.64
C MET A 89 -7.96 -0.88 0.03
N GLN A 90 -9.01 -1.13 0.79
CA GLN A 90 -10.30 -1.56 0.26
C GLN A 90 -11.17 -0.33 -0.07
N TRP A 91 -11.85 -0.37 -1.21
CA TRP A 91 -12.87 0.62 -1.57
C TRP A 91 -13.93 0.02 -2.49
N GLY A 92 -15.15 -0.14 -1.98
CA GLY A 92 -16.23 -0.85 -2.69
C GLY A 92 -15.88 -2.34 -2.86
N ALA A 93 -16.19 -2.92 -4.01
CA ALA A 93 -15.86 -4.31 -4.34
C ALA A 93 -14.38 -4.52 -4.76
N ALA A 94 -13.50 -3.56 -4.47
CA ALA A 94 -12.13 -3.53 -4.97
C ALA A 94 -11.08 -3.44 -3.84
N LEU A 95 -10.00 -4.20 -3.99
CA LEU A 95 -8.79 -4.12 -3.18
C LEU A 95 -7.67 -3.49 -4.00
N TYR A 96 -6.97 -2.52 -3.43
CA TYR A 96 -5.86 -1.81 -4.05
C TYR A 96 -4.60 -2.12 -3.26
N LEU A 97 -3.62 -2.74 -3.90
CA LEU A 97 -2.29 -2.97 -3.33
C LEU A 97 -1.32 -1.97 -3.95
N TYR A 98 -0.60 -1.24 -3.11
CA TYR A 98 0.35 -0.21 -3.53
C TYR A 98 1.76 -0.79 -3.68
N PRO A 99 2.61 -0.21 -4.52
CA PRO A 99 3.98 -0.65 -4.65
C PRO A 99 4.84 -0.04 -3.54
N VAL A 100 5.99 -0.64 -3.27
CA VAL A 100 7.00 -0.14 -2.32
C VAL A 100 8.20 0.42 -3.06
N GLU A 101 9.08 1.14 -2.36
CA GLU A 101 10.35 1.60 -2.93
C GLU A 101 11.19 0.42 -3.44
N GLU A 102 11.85 0.57 -4.59
CA GLU A 102 12.68 -0.48 -5.19
C GLU A 102 13.80 -0.99 -4.27
N THR A 103 14.25 -0.12 -3.36
CA THR A 103 15.27 -0.39 -2.34
C THR A 103 14.78 -1.35 -1.26
N LEU A 104 13.47 -1.52 -1.10
CA LEU A 104 12.84 -2.20 0.04
C LEU A 104 13.20 -1.59 1.40
N GLU A 105 13.60 -0.31 1.39
CA GLU A 105 13.86 0.49 2.56
C GLU A 105 12.85 1.63 2.64
N GLU A 106 12.21 1.80 3.79
CA GLU A 106 11.24 2.86 4.04
C GLU A 106 11.68 3.71 5.22
N TYR A 107 11.67 5.04 5.05
CA TYR A 107 12.16 5.99 6.04
C TYR A 107 11.01 6.76 6.69
N PHE A 108 11.05 6.82 8.03
CA PHE A 108 10.05 7.47 8.86
C PHE A 108 10.72 8.53 9.75
N TYR A 109 10.18 9.74 9.72
CA TYR A 109 10.70 10.90 10.48
C TYR A 109 9.95 11.15 11.81
N THR A 110 9.12 10.20 12.19
CA THR A 110 8.40 10.14 13.46
C THR A 110 8.54 8.70 13.98
N PRO A 111 8.69 8.48 15.30
CA PRO A 111 8.76 7.13 15.84
C PRO A 111 7.55 6.28 15.38
N PRO A 112 7.79 5.08 14.82
CA PRO A 112 6.71 4.20 14.41
C PRO A 112 5.91 3.75 15.64
N ARG A 113 4.60 3.57 15.47
CA ARG A 113 3.75 3.07 16.56
C ARG A 113 4.19 1.65 16.93
N PRO A 114 4.14 1.25 18.21
CA PRO A 114 4.56 -0.09 18.64
C PRO A 114 3.89 -1.23 17.87
N LEU A 115 2.60 -1.08 17.53
CA LEU A 115 1.87 -2.07 16.75
C LEU A 115 2.46 -2.27 15.36
N VAL A 116 2.82 -1.18 14.66
CA VAL A 116 3.43 -1.23 13.32
C VAL A 116 4.81 -1.91 13.38
N VAL A 117 5.56 -1.65 14.44
CA VAL A 117 6.87 -2.31 14.66
C VAL A 117 6.70 -3.80 14.86
N SER A 118 5.81 -4.20 15.77
CA SER A 118 5.55 -5.61 16.06
C SER A 118 5.03 -6.35 14.83
N GLU A 119 4.10 -5.73 14.10
CA GLU A 119 3.53 -6.26 12.88
C GLU A 119 4.59 -6.52 11.82
N ALA A 120 5.40 -5.51 11.47
CA ALA A 120 6.45 -5.70 10.49
C ALA A 120 7.46 -6.79 10.91
N LYS A 121 7.83 -6.83 12.21
CA LYS A 121 8.74 -7.86 12.75
C LYS A 121 8.18 -9.27 12.65
N MET A 122 6.86 -9.47 12.82
CA MET A 122 6.24 -10.79 12.68
C MET A 122 6.44 -11.39 11.29
N TYR A 123 6.57 -10.54 10.27
CA TYR A 123 6.83 -10.94 8.88
C TYR A 123 8.30 -10.78 8.47
N GLY A 124 9.22 -10.57 9.43
CA GLY A 124 10.66 -10.48 9.17
C GLY A 124 11.18 -9.09 8.79
N GLY A 125 10.34 -8.05 8.85
CA GLY A 125 10.75 -6.66 8.67
C GLY A 125 11.73 -6.20 9.76
N ARG A 126 12.82 -5.55 9.35
CA ARG A 126 13.90 -5.12 10.26
C ARG A 126 13.84 -3.62 10.46
N TRP A 127 13.71 -3.21 11.72
CA TRP A 127 13.73 -1.81 12.12
C TRP A 127 15.11 -1.41 12.66
N ASP A 128 15.63 -0.29 12.19
CA ASP A 128 16.81 0.38 12.72
C ASP A 128 16.65 1.91 12.76
N GLU A 129 17.56 2.59 13.46
CA GLU A 129 17.60 4.06 13.58
C GLU A 129 18.92 4.56 12.98
N PRO A 130 19.01 4.78 11.66
CA PRO A 130 20.26 5.19 10.99
C PRO A 130 20.79 6.56 11.47
N SER A 131 19.92 7.42 11.99
CA SER A 131 20.30 8.69 12.63
C SER A 131 19.22 9.13 13.63
N PRO A 132 19.55 9.96 14.64
CA PRO A 132 18.60 10.34 15.68
C PRO A 132 17.27 10.88 15.12
N GLY A 133 16.17 10.21 15.46
CA GLY A 133 14.82 10.57 15.03
C GLY A 133 14.44 10.13 13.61
N VAL A 134 15.32 9.40 12.91
CA VAL A 134 15.04 8.80 11.60
C VAL A 134 15.00 7.28 11.76
N TRP A 135 13.84 6.71 11.51
CA TRP A 135 13.60 5.27 11.61
C TRP A 135 13.57 4.69 10.21
N ARG A 136 14.17 3.51 10.05
CA ARG A 136 14.14 2.77 8.79
C ARG A 136 13.55 1.39 9.00
N LEU A 137 12.65 1.01 8.09
CA LEU A 137 12.17 -0.35 7.93
C LEU A 137 12.82 -0.95 6.67
N THR A 138 13.52 -2.06 6.84
CA THR A 138 14.15 -2.80 5.74
C THR A 138 13.47 -4.14 5.56
N TRP A 139 13.18 -4.49 4.32
CA TRP A 139 12.66 -5.80 3.94
C TRP A 139 13.61 -6.54 3.01
N THR A 140 13.49 -7.87 3.02
CA THR A 140 13.94 -8.71 1.91
C THR A 140 12.77 -8.92 0.94
N GLU A 141 13.05 -9.34 -0.30
CA GLU A 141 11.98 -9.66 -1.27
C GLU A 141 10.99 -10.71 -0.72
N ASP A 142 11.48 -11.71 0.01
CA ASP A 142 10.63 -12.76 0.56
C ASP A 142 9.75 -12.27 1.72
N THR A 143 10.31 -11.46 2.62
CA THR A 143 9.58 -10.97 3.79
C THR A 143 8.52 -9.94 3.42
N ILE A 144 8.81 -9.04 2.46
CA ILE A 144 7.79 -8.08 1.98
C ILE A 144 6.70 -8.78 1.17
N ARG A 145 7.04 -9.81 0.39
CA ARG A 145 6.06 -10.63 -0.34
C ARG A 145 5.11 -11.34 0.64
N ASP A 146 5.68 -11.97 1.66
CA ASP A 146 4.92 -12.65 2.72
C ASP A 146 3.99 -11.67 3.46
N PHE A 147 4.53 -10.51 3.84
CA PHE A 147 3.75 -9.43 4.46
C PHE A 147 2.57 -8.99 3.58
N TYR A 148 2.78 -8.82 2.27
CA TYR A 148 1.71 -8.42 1.35
C TYR A 148 0.62 -9.50 1.20
N LEU A 149 1.00 -10.76 1.04
CA LEU A 149 0.04 -11.85 0.80
C LEU A 149 -0.71 -12.26 2.06
N ASN A 150 -0.04 -12.26 3.21
CA ASN A 150 -0.58 -12.84 4.44
C ASN A 150 -1.05 -11.81 5.45
N ASN A 151 -0.58 -10.57 5.36
CA ASN A 151 -1.12 -9.48 6.15
C ASN A 151 -2.00 -8.57 5.29
N ILE A 152 -1.41 -7.79 4.39
CA ILE A 152 -2.10 -6.67 3.73
C ILE A 152 -3.30 -7.18 2.92
N LEU A 153 -3.12 -8.15 2.04
CA LEU A 153 -4.20 -8.68 1.21
C LEU A 153 -5.35 -9.24 2.06
N ILE A 154 -5.04 -9.97 3.14
CA ILE A 154 -6.04 -10.57 4.01
C ILE A 154 -6.76 -9.50 4.85
N HIS A 155 -6.04 -8.47 5.30
CA HIS A 155 -6.60 -7.33 6.01
C HIS A 155 -7.62 -6.58 5.16
N GLU A 156 -7.23 -6.21 3.93
CA GLU A 156 -8.13 -5.48 3.03
C GLU A 156 -9.32 -6.36 2.59
N LEU A 157 -9.11 -7.67 2.39
CA LEU A 157 -10.23 -8.59 2.15
C LEU A 157 -11.15 -8.67 3.38
N GLY A 158 -10.61 -8.61 4.59
CA GLY A 158 -11.38 -8.57 5.83
C GLY A 158 -12.35 -7.39 5.86
N HIS A 159 -11.89 -6.19 5.48
CA HIS A 159 -12.75 -5.00 5.36
C HIS A 159 -13.91 -5.14 4.38
N LEU A 160 -13.81 -6.03 3.40
CA LEU A 160 -14.89 -6.31 2.46
C LEU A 160 -15.95 -7.25 3.05
N VAL A 161 -15.57 -8.10 4.02
CA VAL A 161 -16.43 -9.14 4.58
C VAL A 161 -17.09 -8.72 5.90
N ASP A 162 -16.55 -7.69 6.57
CA ASP A 162 -17.08 -7.10 7.81
C ASP A 162 -18.45 -6.43 7.62
#